data_AF-A0A1B6FXH3-F1
#
_entry.id   AF-A0A1B6FXH3-F1
#
_cell.length_a   1.000
_cell.length_b   1.000
_cell.length_c   1.000
_cell.angle_alpha   90.00
_cell.angle_beta   90.00
_cell.angle_gamma   90.00
#
_symmetry.space_group_name_H-M   'P 1'
#
loop_
_entity.id
_entity.type
_entity.pdbx_description
1 polymer ?
#
loop_
_entity_poly.entity_id
_entity_poly.type
_entity_poly.pdbx_seq_one_letter_code
_entity_poly.pdbx_strand_id
1 'polypeptide(L)'
;WDEQAEPATTTEEPERKRRRKKEPSYRVEPLYRPCTYHSIYFSPGLQYFVSECLGPGIPTVTLYATYGKNTSAPTVDNIQPQLLITLQNNSKLYDKVSKIALPQVKTFPVQISGGYQAQVRLHLPPGLREEEITRYPLVLQVYGGPGS
;
A
#
# COMPACT_ATOMS: atom_id res chain seq x y z
N TRP A 1 60.78 48.73 -29.60
CA TRP A 1 60.44 48.63 -28.18
C TRP A 1 58.94 48.64 -28.11
N ASP A 2 58.32 47.45 -28.06
CA ASP A 2 57.01 47.25 -27.43
C ASP A 2 56.86 45.75 -27.20
N GLU A 3 56.56 45.43 -25.94
CA GLU A 3 56.49 44.11 -25.33
C GLU A 3 55.40 43.23 -25.94
N GLN A 4 55.77 42.03 -26.40
CA GLN A 4 54.81 40.93 -26.52
C GLN A 4 54.75 40.19 -25.17
N ALA A 5 53.67 40.43 -24.42
CA ALA A 5 53.37 39.70 -23.19
C ALA A 5 52.83 38.29 -23.51
N GLU A 6 53.37 37.28 -22.82
CA GLU A 6 52.87 35.90 -22.87
C GLU A 6 51.55 35.74 -22.09
N PRO A 7 50.57 34.95 -22.56
CA PRO A 7 49.38 34.66 -21.77
C PRO A 7 49.65 33.56 -20.73
N ALA A 8 49.44 33.92 -19.47
CA ALA A 8 49.47 33.03 -18.32
C ALA A 8 48.49 31.85 -18.45
N THR A 9 48.98 30.63 -18.23
CA THR A 9 48.17 29.42 -18.15
C THR A 9 47.58 29.31 -16.74
N THR A 10 46.27 29.56 -16.59
CA THR A 10 45.55 29.30 -15.34
C THR A 10 45.02 27.87 -15.34
N THR A 11 45.65 27.01 -14.56
CA THR A 11 45.18 25.65 -14.25
C THR A 11 44.00 25.73 -13.29
N GLU A 12 42.77 25.52 -13.77
CA GLU A 12 41.61 25.35 -12.89
C GLU A 12 41.51 23.89 -12.41
N GLU A 13 41.50 23.70 -11.09
CA GLU A 13 41.33 22.41 -10.42
C GLU A 13 39.83 22.02 -10.39
N PRO A 14 39.45 20.79 -10.80
CA PRO A 14 38.03 20.45 -10.92
C PRO A 14 37.38 20.22 -9.55
N GLU A 15 36.31 20.99 -9.29
CA GLU A 15 35.46 20.87 -8.11
C GLU A 15 34.90 19.44 -7.92
N ARG A 16 35.18 18.84 -6.74
CA ARG A 16 34.62 17.55 -6.32
C ARG A 16 33.11 17.65 -6.13
N LYS A 17 32.33 17.27 -7.15
CA LYS A 17 30.87 17.07 -7.04
C LYS A 17 30.55 16.01 -5.98
N ARG A 18 29.96 16.45 -4.86
CA ARG A 18 29.38 15.55 -3.83
C ARG A 18 28.34 14.65 -4.52
N ARG A 19 28.58 13.33 -4.49
CA ARG A 19 27.62 12.32 -4.94
C ARG A 19 26.33 12.48 -4.14
N ARG A 20 25.28 13.02 -4.76
CA ARG A 20 23.91 12.94 -4.23
C ARG A 20 23.56 11.46 -4.09
N LYS A 21 23.23 11.01 -2.87
CA LYS A 21 22.65 9.69 -2.62
C LYS A 21 21.37 9.62 -3.46
N LYS A 22 21.35 8.76 -4.49
CA LYS A 22 20.11 8.42 -5.21
C LYS A 22 19.20 7.74 -4.20
N GLU A 23 18.06 8.37 -3.94
CA GLU A 23 16.97 7.75 -3.19
C GLU A 23 16.53 6.48 -3.93
N PRO A 24 16.33 5.35 -3.24
CA PRO A 24 16.02 4.10 -3.91
C PRO A 24 14.70 4.22 -4.66
N SER A 25 14.74 3.91 -5.96
CA SER A 25 13.65 4.03 -6.95
C SER A 25 12.62 2.91 -6.79
N TYR A 26 12.09 2.69 -5.60
CA TYR A 26 10.85 1.92 -5.43
C TYR A 26 9.76 2.89 -4.99
N ARG A 27 8.61 2.88 -5.70
CA ARG A 27 7.45 3.66 -5.27
C ARG A 27 7.01 3.11 -3.91
N VAL A 28 7.21 3.88 -2.84
CA VAL A 28 6.66 3.54 -1.53
C VAL A 28 5.17 3.76 -1.63
N GLU A 29 4.44 2.70 -1.92
CA GLU A 29 2.99 2.75 -1.99
C GLU A 29 2.43 3.04 -0.60
N PRO A 30 1.40 3.90 -0.46
CA PRO A 30 0.91 4.30 0.87
C PRO A 30 0.44 3.08 1.66
N LEU A 31 0.89 2.97 2.92
CA LEU A 31 0.59 1.83 3.78
C LEU A 31 -0.87 1.84 4.26
N TYR A 32 -1.47 3.03 4.39
CA TYR A 32 -2.91 3.17 4.48
C TYR A 32 -3.48 3.25 3.06
N ARG A 33 -4.33 2.28 2.72
CA ARG A 33 -4.98 2.16 1.42
C ARG A 33 -6.50 2.19 1.59
N PRO A 34 -7.27 2.54 0.55
CA PRO A 34 -8.70 2.29 0.53
C PRO A 34 -8.96 0.82 0.88
N CYS A 35 -9.81 0.60 1.87
CA CYS A 35 -10.07 -0.74 2.35
C CYS A 35 -11.06 -1.46 1.42
N THR A 36 -10.78 -2.71 1.10
CA THR A 36 -11.65 -3.54 0.24
C THR A 36 -12.14 -4.79 0.93
N TYR A 37 -11.61 -5.12 2.10
CA TYR A 37 -12.02 -6.28 2.89
C TYR A 37 -12.37 -5.84 4.31
N HIS A 38 -13.63 -6.05 4.70
CA HIS A 38 -14.19 -5.56 5.95
C HIS A 38 -14.87 -6.67 6.74
N SER A 39 -14.81 -6.57 8.06
CA SER A 39 -15.73 -7.24 8.98
C SER A 39 -16.54 -6.18 9.73
N ILE A 40 -17.85 -6.36 9.84
CA ILE A 40 -18.77 -5.38 10.44
C ILE A 40 -19.52 -6.01 11.60
N TYR A 41 -19.54 -5.33 12.75
CA TYR A 41 -20.25 -5.78 13.95
C TYR A 41 -21.20 -4.69 14.41
N PHE A 42 -22.49 -5.00 14.43
CA PHE A 42 -23.52 -4.06 14.87
C PHE A 42 -23.73 -4.12 16.39
N SER A 43 -24.04 -2.97 16.98
CA SER A 43 -24.55 -2.92 18.34
C SER A 43 -25.94 -3.57 18.42
N PRO A 44 -26.39 -3.99 19.61
CA PRO A 44 -27.81 -4.23 19.85
C PRO A 44 -28.63 -3.01 19.40
N GLY A 45 -29.74 -3.24 18.70
CA GLY A 45 -30.58 -2.16 18.16
C GLY A 45 -30.05 -1.45 16.91
N LEU A 46 -28.93 -1.90 16.33
CA LEU A 46 -28.39 -1.44 15.03
C LEU A 46 -28.05 0.06 14.95
N GLN A 47 -27.95 0.77 16.08
CA GLN A 47 -27.69 2.20 16.11
C GLN A 47 -26.23 2.53 15.78
N TYR A 48 -25.32 1.63 16.11
CA TYR A 48 -23.89 1.76 15.86
C TYR A 48 -23.33 0.49 15.23
N PHE A 49 -22.20 0.63 14.56
CA PHE A 49 -21.41 -0.53 14.14
C PHE A 49 -19.92 -0.25 14.21
N VAL A 50 -19.16 -1.30 14.51
CA VAL A 50 -17.72 -1.34 14.38
C VAL A 50 -17.38 -1.87 13.00
N SER A 51 -16.57 -1.13 12.27
CA SER A 51 -15.99 -1.53 10.98
C SER A 51 -14.53 -1.88 11.17
N GLU A 52 -14.20 -3.16 11.02
CA GLU A 52 -12.83 -3.64 10.94
C GLU A 52 -12.40 -3.69 9.48
N CYS A 53 -11.48 -2.81 9.09
CA CYS A 53 -10.76 -2.92 7.85
C CYS A 53 -9.62 -3.94 8.00
N LEU A 54 -9.59 -4.99 7.17
CA LEU A 54 -8.57 -6.04 7.23
C LEU A 54 -7.57 -5.98 6.08
N GLY A 55 -7.77 -5.09 5.09
CA GLY A 55 -6.82 -4.90 4.02
C GLY A 55 -7.39 -4.21 2.78
N PRO A 56 -6.53 -3.95 1.76
CA PRO A 56 -5.15 -4.44 1.61
C PRO A 56 -4.09 -3.62 2.34
N GLY A 57 -4.44 -2.44 2.88
CA GLY A 57 -3.53 -1.62 3.68
C GLY A 57 -3.39 -2.12 5.12
N ILE A 58 -2.77 -1.29 5.96
CA ILE A 58 -2.70 -1.54 7.40
C ILE A 58 -4.12 -1.60 7.99
N PRO A 59 -4.48 -2.67 8.72
CA PRO A 59 -5.80 -2.82 9.32
C PRO A 59 -6.15 -1.65 10.24
N THR A 60 -7.41 -1.24 10.23
CA THR A 60 -7.94 -0.19 11.11
C THR A 60 -9.30 -0.60 11.65
N VAL A 61 -9.67 -0.06 12.80
CA VAL A 61 -10.97 -0.30 13.41
C VAL A 61 -11.61 1.04 13.72
N THR A 62 -12.81 1.25 13.21
CA THR A 62 -13.56 2.51 13.33
C THR A 62 -14.99 2.25 13.81
N LEU A 63 -15.51 3.16 14.61
CA LEU A 63 -16.88 3.13 15.11
C LEU A 63 -17.72 4.14 14.31
N TYR A 64 -18.86 3.69 13.84
CA TYR A 64 -19.83 4.49 13.10
C TYR A 64 -21.17 4.53 13.82
N ALA A 65 -21.89 5.64 13.70
CA ALA A 65 -23.34 5.66 13.85
C ALA A 65 -23.96 5.17 12.53
N THR A 66 -24.91 4.25 12.59
CA THR A 66 -25.56 3.67 11.41
C THR A 66 -26.41 4.70 10.67
N TYR A 67 -27.12 5.53 11.44
CA TYR A 67 -27.89 6.68 10.98
C TYR A 67 -27.33 7.93 11.67
N GLY A 68 -27.34 9.08 10.98
CA GLY A 68 -26.72 10.31 11.47
C GLY A 68 -27.21 10.73 12.86
N LYS A 69 -26.40 11.53 13.59
CA LYS A 69 -26.63 11.92 15.00
C LYS A 69 -28.02 12.48 15.37
N ASN A 70 -28.82 12.90 14.39
CA ASN A 70 -30.09 13.60 14.61
C ASN A 70 -31.34 12.75 14.36
N THR A 71 -31.18 11.46 14.04
CA THR A 71 -32.31 10.55 13.86
C THR A 71 -32.32 9.53 14.99
N SER A 72 -33.50 9.22 15.53
CA SER A 72 -33.69 8.24 16.60
C SER A 72 -34.00 6.84 16.09
N ALA A 73 -34.38 6.73 14.81
CA ALA A 73 -34.73 5.49 14.15
C ALA A 73 -34.27 5.50 12.67
N PRO A 74 -33.90 4.32 12.10
CA PRO A 74 -33.55 4.21 10.70
C PRO A 74 -34.79 4.39 9.83
N THR A 75 -34.73 5.35 8.91
CA THR A 75 -35.65 5.43 7.76
C THR A 75 -34.82 5.23 6.49
N VAL A 76 -35.44 4.73 5.42
CA VAL A 76 -34.76 4.44 4.13
C VAL A 76 -33.94 5.64 3.63
N ASP A 77 -34.43 6.85 3.89
CA ASP A 77 -33.81 8.10 3.41
C ASP A 77 -32.67 8.62 4.31
N ASN A 78 -32.49 8.07 5.53
CA ASN A 78 -31.56 8.60 6.54
C ASN A 78 -30.43 7.62 6.94
N ILE A 79 -30.24 6.53 6.17
CA ILE A 79 -29.11 5.61 6.37
C ILE A 79 -27.85 6.26 5.80
N GLN A 80 -27.17 7.03 6.64
CA GLN A 80 -25.89 7.65 6.33
C GLN A 80 -24.89 7.34 7.45
N PRO A 81 -24.01 6.34 7.24
CA PRO A 81 -22.99 6.00 8.21
C PRO A 81 -22.10 7.19 8.53
N GLN A 82 -22.07 7.59 9.80
CA GLN A 82 -21.25 8.70 10.26
C GLN A 82 -20.10 8.17 11.11
N LEU A 83 -18.86 8.44 10.68
CA LEU A 83 -17.68 8.12 11.47
C LEU A 83 -17.76 8.87 12.81
N LEU A 84 -17.68 8.13 13.91
CA LEU A 84 -17.67 8.69 15.25
C LEU A 84 -16.24 8.80 15.77
N ILE A 85 -15.52 7.68 15.74
CA ILE A 85 -14.16 7.60 16.28
C ILE A 85 -13.38 6.44 15.65
N THR A 86 -12.07 6.60 15.57
CA THR A 86 -11.14 5.51 15.26
C THR A 86 -10.75 4.80 16.54
N LEU A 87 -11.12 3.52 16.68
CA LEU A 87 -10.80 2.69 17.84
C LEU A 87 -9.36 2.17 17.79
N GLN A 88 -8.88 1.81 16.60
CA GLN A 88 -7.52 1.31 16.39
C GLN A 88 -6.99 1.76 15.02
N ASN A 89 -5.82 2.39 15.01
CA ASN A 89 -5.14 2.84 13.79
C ASN A 89 -3.82 2.10 13.51
N ASN A 90 -3.36 1.23 14.41
CA ASN A 90 -2.16 0.42 14.25
C ASN A 90 -0.88 1.23 13.90
N SER A 91 -0.72 2.42 14.48
CA SER A 91 0.43 3.31 14.24
C SER A 91 1.80 2.64 14.47
N LYS A 92 1.93 1.82 15.53
CA LYS A 92 3.17 1.06 15.80
C LYS A 92 3.50 0.05 14.71
N LEU A 93 2.47 -0.54 14.06
CA LEU A 93 2.68 -1.44 12.93
C LEU A 93 3.10 -0.63 11.70
N TYR A 94 2.49 0.54 11.47
CA TYR A 94 2.89 1.48 10.43
C TYR A 94 4.37 1.84 10.52
N ASP A 95 4.85 2.19 11.71
CA ASP A 95 6.25 2.57 11.93
C ASP A 95 7.23 1.42 11.67
N LYS A 96 6.81 0.17 11.89
CA LYS A 96 7.62 -1.01 11.60
C LYS A 96 7.61 -1.33 10.11
N VAL A 97 6.42 -1.35 9.51
CA VAL A 97 6.23 -1.72 8.10
C VAL A 97 6.83 -0.67 7.16
N SER A 98 6.78 0.62 7.50
CA SER A 98 7.39 1.71 6.73
C SER A 98 8.91 1.61 6.59
N LYS A 99 9.56 0.83 7.46
CA LYS A 99 11.01 0.58 7.42
C LYS A 99 11.39 -0.68 6.63
N ILE A 100 10.40 -1.43 6.13
CA ILE A 100 10.59 -2.69 5.42
C ILE A 100 10.20 -2.49 3.95
N ALA A 101 10.97 -3.07 3.04
CA ALA A 101 10.60 -3.13 1.63
C ALA A 101 9.51 -4.18 1.43
N LEU A 102 8.26 -3.73 1.24
CA LEU A 102 7.12 -4.61 0.98
C LEU A 102 7.19 -5.26 -0.41
N PRO A 103 6.62 -6.46 -0.58
CA PRO A 103 6.52 -7.11 -1.89
C PRO A 103 5.57 -6.35 -2.81
N GLN A 104 5.77 -6.49 -4.12
CA GLN A 104 4.81 -6.01 -5.11
C GLN A 104 3.74 -7.09 -5.31
N VAL A 105 2.49 -6.77 -4.96
CA VAL A 105 1.39 -7.74 -5.03
C VAL A 105 0.67 -7.60 -6.35
N LYS A 106 0.52 -8.70 -7.09
CA LYS A 106 -0.29 -8.76 -8.32
C LYS A 106 -1.37 -9.82 -8.19
N THR A 107 -2.61 -9.42 -8.39
CA THR A 107 -3.75 -10.35 -8.44
C THR A 107 -4.27 -10.41 -9.86
N PHE A 108 -4.38 -11.61 -10.42
CA PHE A 108 -4.85 -11.81 -11.80
C PHE A 108 -5.55 -13.17 -11.97
N PRO A 109 -6.46 -13.30 -12.95
CA PRO A 109 -7.08 -14.58 -13.27
C PRO A 109 -6.13 -15.46 -14.09
N VAL A 110 -6.12 -16.76 -13.81
CA VAL A 110 -5.40 -17.79 -14.57
C VAL A 110 -6.39 -18.86 -15.03
N GLN A 111 -6.29 -19.24 -16.29
CA GLN A 111 -7.13 -20.30 -16.84
C GLN A 111 -6.70 -21.67 -16.32
N ILE A 112 -7.66 -22.45 -15.86
CA ILE A 112 -7.46 -23.84 -15.40
C ILE A 112 -8.25 -24.81 -16.28
N SER A 113 -7.97 -26.11 -16.11
CA SER A 113 -8.68 -27.17 -16.82
C SER A 113 -10.20 -27.07 -16.64
N GLY A 114 -10.94 -27.38 -17.70
CA GLY A 114 -12.40 -27.28 -17.69
C GLY A 114 -12.96 -25.89 -18.00
N GLY A 115 -12.12 -24.93 -18.39
CA GLY A 115 -12.57 -23.59 -18.81
C GLY A 115 -12.87 -22.62 -17.68
N TYR A 116 -12.51 -22.97 -16.44
CA TYR A 116 -12.66 -22.09 -15.28
C TYR A 116 -11.46 -21.15 -15.12
N GLN A 117 -11.68 -20.04 -14.41
CA GLN A 117 -10.63 -19.10 -14.03
C GLN A 117 -10.37 -19.15 -12.52
N ALA A 118 -9.11 -19.35 -12.14
CA ALA A 118 -8.65 -19.25 -10.76
C ALA A 118 -8.09 -17.84 -10.51
N GLN A 119 -8.50 -17.22 -9.40
CA GLN A 119 -7.88 -15.97 -8.95
C GLN A 119 -6.58 -16.28 -8.22
N VAL A 120 -5.46 -15.77 -8.73
CA VAL A 120 -4.14 -15.98 -8.10
C VAL A 120 -3.58 -14.67 -7.59
N ARG A 121 -2.80 -14.74 -6.51
CA ARG A 121 -2.06 -13.62 -5.93
C ARG A 121 -0.57 -13.94 -5.93
N LEU A 122 0.20 -13.12 -6.65
CA LEU A 122 1.64 -13.21 -6.74
C LEU A 122 2.30 -12.14 -5.87
N HIS A 123 3.24 -12.56 -5.03
CA HIS A 123 4.08 -11.67 -4.22
C HIS A 123 5.47 -11.60 -4.85
N LEU A 124 5.76 -10.48 -5.50
CA LEU A 124 7.05 -10.27 -6.15
C LEU A 124 8.05 -9.59 -5.20
N PRO A 125 9.35 -9.90 -5.31
CA PRO A 125 10.39 -9.17 -4.60
C PRO A 125 10.30 -7.65 -4.78
N PRO A 126 10.68 -6.86 -3.76
CA PRO A 126 10.73 -5.41 -3.88
C PRO A 126 11.71 -5.02 -4.98
N GLY A 127 11.28 -4.14 -5.89
CA GLY A 127 12.12 -3.63 -6.97
C GLY A 127 12.31 -4.55 -8.18
N LEU A 128 11.72 -5.76 -8.18
CA LEU A 128 11.69 -6.61 -9.36
C LEU A 128 11.02 -5.87 -10.52
N ARG A 129 11.72 -5.83 -11.65
CA ARG A 129 11.24 -5.32 -12.92
C ARG A 129 10.93 -6.49 -13.85
N GLU A 130 9.81 -6.45 -14.55
CA GLU A 130 9.40 -7.57 -15.42
C GLU A 130 10.31 -7.70 -16.64
N GLU A 131 11.04 -6.64 -16.99
CA GLU A 131 11.98 -6.62 -18.10
C GLU A 131 13.36 -7.22 -17.73
N GLU A 132 13.57 -7.59 -16.46
CA GLU A 132 14.82 -8.20 -16.02
C GLU A 132 14.91 -9.69 -16.39
N ILE A 133 16.12 -10.14 -16.76
CA ILE A 133 16.39 -11.53 -17.18
C ILE A 133 16.54 -12.47 -15.97
N THR A 134 16.60 -11.91 -14.76
CA THR A 134 16.82 -12.66 -13.52
C THR A 134 15.68 -13.65 -13.26
N ARG A 135 16.03 -14.93 -13.15
CA ARG A 135 15.07 -16.00 -12.82
C ARG A 135 14.99 -16.16 -11.30
N TYR A 136 13.77 -16.14 -10.78
CA TYR A 136 13.51 -16.33 -9.36
C TYR A 136 12.89 -17.72 -9.11
N PRO A 137 13.23 -18.38 -7.99
CA PRO A 137 12.51 -19.58 -7.58
C PRO A 137 11.05 -19.20 -7.24
N LEU A 138 10.11 -20.04 -7.67
CA LEU A 138 8.70 -19.88 -7.35
C LEU A 138 8.32 -20.80 -6.18
N VAL A 139 7.76 -20.21 -5.12
CA VAL A 139 7.14 -20.96 -4.03
C VAL A 139 5.63 -20.89 -4.21
N LEU A 140 4.99 -22.05 -4.35
CA LEU A 140 3.54 -22.16 -4.47
C LEU A 140 2.93 -22.52 -3.12
N GLN A 141 2.09 -21.63 -2.59
CA GLN A 141 1.32 -21.87 -1.36
C GLN A 141 -0.13 -22.20 -1.72
N VAL A 142 -0.60 -23.39 -1.28
CA VAL A 142 -1.96 -23.88 -1.55
C VAL A 142 -2.62 -24.27 -0.24
N TYR A 143 -3.88 -23.86 -0.06
CA TYR A 143 -4.73 -24.37 1.01
C TYR A 143 -5.60 -25.54 0.52
N GLY A 144 -6.39 -25.33 -0.55
CA GLY A 144 -7.13 -26.39 -1.24
C GLY A 144 -8.41 -26.88 -0.55
N GLY A 145 -8.86 -26.21 0.52
CA GLY A 145 -10.11 -26.56 1.19
C GLY A 145 -11.35 -26.22 0.34
N PRO A 146 -12.39 -27.06 0.33
CA PRO A 146 -13.62 -26.77 -0.41
C PRO A 146 -14.38 -25.60 0.25
N GLY A 147 -14.77 -24.61 -0.55
CA GLY A 147 -15.56 -23.45 -0.10
C GLY A 147 -14.78 -22.36 0.64
N SER A 148 -13.44 -22.43 0.65
CA SER A 148 -12.55 -21.38 1.20
C SER A 148 -12.24 -20.28 0.20
#